data_AF-A0A3D2MBV0-F1
#
_entry.id   AF-A0A3D2MBV0-F1
#
_cell.length_a   1.000
_cell.length_b   1.000
_cell.length_c   1.000
_cell.angle_alpha   90.00
_cell.angle_beta   90.00
_cell.angle_gamma   90.00
#
_symmetry.space_group_name_H-M   'P 1'
#
loop_
_entity.id
_entity.type
_entity.pdbx_description
1 polymer ?
#
loop_
_entity_poly.entity_id
_entity_poly.type
_entity_poly.pdbx_seq_one_letter_code
_entity_poly.pdbx_strand_id
1 'polypeptide(L)'
;EVMVLAAIPAISAFIGTTQVGWSIGGGEAVKLTESSALQLTLLSYLAMLAGVAVMGGFIHWMSRTYDASPTLVQCIVFAAYTATPLFVGGLAALYPHIWLGMVVGTAAICYTTYLLYVGLPTFMNIPSDEGFLFSSSILAVGLVVLVAIIALSVIMWGMGVGPIYVR
;
A
#
# COMPACT_ATOMS: atom_id res chain seq x y z
N GLU A 1 -7.31 4.57 -13.15
CA GLU A 1 -7.41 5.30 -11.86
C GLU A 1 -6.30 4.90 -10.88
N VAL A 2 -6.11 3.60 -10.59
CA VAL A 2 -5.02 3.09 -9.73
C VAL A 2 -3.64 3.61 -10.08
N MET A 3 -3.30 3.68 -11.37
CA MET A 3 -2.00 4.15 -11.83
C MET A 3 -1.71 5.60 -11.41
N VAL A 4 -2.74 6.45 -11.35
CA VAL A 4 -2.59 7.85 -10.93
C VAL A 4 -2.51 7.94 -9.41
N LEU A 5 -3.36 7.19 -8.69
CA LEU A 5 -3.37 7.19 -7.23
C LEU A 5 -2.10 6.57 -6.62
N ALA A 6 -1.56 5.51 -7.22
CA ALA A 6 -0.31 4.88 -6.78
C ALA A 6 0.92 5.77 -7.06
N ALA A 7 0.82 6.73 -7.98
CA ALA A 7 1.90 7.68 -8.23
C ALA A 7 2.04 8.70 -7.09
N ILE A 8 0.95 8.98 -6.35
CA ILE A 8 0.94 9.94 -5.23
C ILE A 8 1.94 9.56 -4.12
N PRO A 9 1.86 8.36 -3.50
CA PRO A 9 2.81 7.94 -2.48
C PRO A 9 4.23 7.81 -3.03
N ALA A 10 4.40 7.38 -4.29
CA ALA A 10 5.71 7.25 -4.92
C ALA A 10 6.40 8.63 -5.06
N ILE A 11 5.70 9.61 -5.64
CA ILE A 11 6.22 10.98 -5.80
C ILE A 11 6.43 11.65 -4.43
N SER A 12 5.52 11.43 -3.48
CA SER A 12 5.65 11.97 -2.12
C SER A 12 6.86 11.41 -1.40
N ALA A 13 7.11 10.10 -1.53
CA ALA A 13 8.29 9.45 -0.97
C ALA A 13 9.58 9.94 -1.65
N PHE A 14 9.58 10.13 -2.97
CA PHE A 14 10.71 10.72 -3.70
C PHE A 14 11.05 12.11 -3.17
N ILE A 15 10.05 13.01 -3.07
CA ILE A 15 10.25 14.38 -2.60
C ILE A 15 10.67 14.39 -1.11
N GLY A 16 10.01 13.60 -0.26
CA GLY A 16 10.34 13.52 1.16
C GLY A 16 11.76 13.00 1.42
N THR A 17 12.23 12.02 0.64
CA THR A 17 13.56 11.42 0.80
C THR A 17 14.70 12.20 0.14
N THR A 18 14.42 13.00 -0.90
CA THR A 18 15.43 13.80 -1.64
C THR A 18 15.50 15.24 -1.17
N GLN A 19 14.37 15.92 -0.99
CA GLN A 19 14.31 17.36 -0.71
C GLN A 19 14.27 17.65 0.78
N VAL A 20 13.41 16.94 1.52
CA VAL A 20 13.22 17.19 2.96
C VAL A 20 14.26 16.45 3.81
N GLY A 21 14.49 15.17 3.52
CA GLY A 21 15.43 14.33 4.25
C GLY A 21 14.90 13.91 5.63
N TRP A 22 15.35 12.76 6.12
CA TRP A 22 14.96 12.25 7.43
C TRP A 22 15.94 12.75 8.51
N SER A 23 15.42 13.35 9.58
CA SER A 23 16.19 13.67 10.79
C SER A 23 15.63 12.85 11.95
N ILE A 24 16.44 11.95 12.50
CA ILE A 24 16.09 11.19 13.71
C ILE A 24 16.82 11.84 14.87
N GLY A 25 16.07 12.36 15.85
CA GLY A 25 16.65 12.86 17.11
C GLY A 25 17.43 14.18 17.02
N GLY A 26 17.17 15.03 16.02
CA GLY A 26 17.76 16.37 15.93
C GLY A 26 19.12 16.45 15.22
N GLY A 27 19.56 15.38 14.54
CA GLY A 27 20.74 15.39 13.67
C GLY A 27 20.48 15.99 12.29
N GLU A 28 21.54 16.17 11.49
CA GLU A 28 21.44 16.66 10.10
C GLU A 28 20.51 15.77 9.25
N ALA A 29 19.75 16.40 8.36
CA ALA A 29 18.79 15.71 7.51
C ALA A 29 19.52 14.77 6.54
N VAL A 30 19.32 13.46 6.71
CA VAL A 30 19.88 12.44 5.83
C VAL A 30 19.03 12.38 4.56
N LYS A 31 19.64 12.74 3.43
CA LYS A 31 19.01 12.75 2.10
C LYS A 31 19.50 11.58 1.27
N LEU A 32 18.63 11.02 0.43
CA LEU A 32 19.04 10.05 -0.58
C LEU A 32 19.55 10.78 -1.84
N THR A 33 20.54 10.18 -2.51
CA THR A 33 20.95 10.60 -3.85
C THR A 33 19.78 10.45 -4.83
N GLU A 34 19.64 11.40 -5.76
CA GLU A 34 18.53 11.45 -6.71
C GLU A 34 18.40 10.16 -7.54
N SER A 35 19.51 9.52 -7.93
CA SER A 35 19.50 8.27 -8.70
C SER A 35 18.96 7.08 -7.89
N SER A 36 19.34 6.96 -6.62
CA SER A 36 18.88 5.91 -5.71
C SER A 36 17.41 6.13 -5.34
N ALA A 37 17.03 7.37 -5.06
CA ALA A 37 15.65 7.73 -4.78
C ALA A 37 14.72 7.42 -5.96
N LEU A 38 15.15 7.67 -7.19
CA LEU A 38 14.35 7.39 -8.39
C LEU A 38 14.15 5.89 -8.59
N GLN A 39 15.21 5.09 -8.46
CA GLN A 39 15.12 3.62 -8.53
C GLN A 39 14.18 3.05 -7.47
N LEU A 40 14.33 3.47 -6.21
CA LEU A 40 13.47 3.01 -5.11
C LEU A 40 12.02 3.44 -5.32
N THR A 41 11.78 4.67 -5.77
CA THR A 41 10.44 5.18 -6.05
C THR A 41 9.74 4.39 -7.16
N LEU A 42 10.46 4.11 -8.26
CA LEU A 42 9.92 3.34 -9.38
C LEU A 42 9.57 1.90 -8.94
N LEU A 43 10.45 1.30 -8.14
CA LEU A 43 10.28 -0.06 -7.63
C LEU A 43 9.11 -0.15 -6.65
N SER A 44 8.99 0.82 -5.74
CA SER A 44 7.84 0.93 -4.84
C SER A 44 6.53 1.16 -5.61
N TYR A 45 6.54 1.96 -6.68
CA TYR A 45 5.38 2.15 -7.55
C TYR A 45 4.93 0.84 -8.20
N LEU A 46 5.87 0.08 -8.78
CA LEU A 46 5.57 -1.24 -9.36
C LEU A 46 5.08 -2.24 -8.30
N ALA A 47 5.68 -2.24 -7.11
CA ALA A 47 5.26 -3.09 -6.00
C ALA A 47 3.83 -2.77 -5.54
N MET A 48 3.43 -1.50 -5.49
CA MET A 48 2.06 -1.10 -5.15
C MET A 48 1.06 -1.58 -6.21
N LEU A 49 1.37 -1.42 -7.50
CA LEU A 49 0.51 -1.92 -8.58
C LEU A 49 0.38 -3.44 -8.54
N ALA A 50 1.50 -4.15 -8.35
CA ALA A 50 1.51 -5.60 -8.20
C ALA A 50 0.68 -6.03 -6.98
N GLY A 51 0.81 -5.35 -5.84
CA GLY A 51 0.02 -5.61 -4.64
C GLY A 51 -1.49 -5.50 -4.89
N VAL A 52 -1.95 -4.44 -5.55
CA VAL A 52 -3.38 -4.27 -5.90
C VAL A 52 -3.86 -5.38 -6.85
N ALA A 53 -3.06 -5.73 -7.86
CA ALA A 53 -3.41 -6.80 -8.79
C ALA A 53 -3.50 -8.17 -8.11
N VAL A 54 -2.54 -8.49 -7.23
CA VAL A 54 -2.52 -9.71 -6.42
C VAL A 54 -3.73 -9.76 -5.49
N MET A 55 -4.05 -8.66 -4.81
CA MET A 55 -5.23 -8.58 -3.94
C MET A 55 -6.53 -8.78 -4.72
N GLY A 56 -6.70 -8.14 -5.88
CA GLY A 56 -7.86 -8.37 -6.74
C GLY A 56 -7.98 -9.82 -7.21
N GLY A 57 -6.85 -10.47 -7.49
CA GLY A 57 -6.77 -11.90 -7.79
C GLY A 57 -7.24 -12.79 -6.63
N PHE A 58 -6.77 -12.51 -5.41
CA PHE A 58 -7.22 -13.23 -4.21
C PHE A 58 -8.71 -13.04 -3.93
N ILE A 59 -9.23 -11.82 -4.09
CA ILE A 59 -10.66 -11.52 -3.94
C ILE A 59 -11.48 -12.32 -4.96
N HIS A 60 -11.06 -12.37 -6.23
CA HIS A 60 -11.74 -13.17 -7.26
C HIS A 60 -11.62 -14.68 -7.01
N TRP A 61 -10.47 -15.14 -6.50
CA TRP A 61 -10.28 -16.56 -6.19
C TRP A 61 -11.18 -17.00 -5.03
N MET A 62 -11.23 -16.21 -3.95
CA MET A 62 -12.07 -16.49 -2.79
C MET A 62 -13.56 -16.28 -3.05
N SER A 63 -13.96 -15.37 -3.96
CA SER A 63 -15.38 -15.15 -4.26
C SER A 63 -16.07 -16.43 -4.76
N ARG A 64 -15.32 -17.31 -5.44
CA ARG A 64 -15.79 -18.64 -5.89
C ARG A 64 -16.21 -19.56 -4.74
N THR A 65 -15.68 -19.34 -3.53
CA THR A 65 -16.03 -20.12 -2.34
C THR A 65 -17.34 -19.66 -1.70
N TYR A 66 -17.78 -18.42 -1.98
CA TYR A 66 -18.97 -17.79 -1.40
C TYR A 66 -20.12 -17.62 -2.42
N ASP A 67 -20.16 -18.46 -3.47
CA ASP A 67 -21.13 -18.39 -4.58
C ASP A 67 -21.25 -17.02 -5.29
N ALA A 68 -20.27 -16.14 -5.08
CA ALA A 68 -20.20 -14.84 -5.74
C ALA A 68 -19.43 -14.95 -7.06
N SER A 69 -20.00 -14.38 -8.14
CA SER A 69 -19.44 -14.43 -9.50
C SER A 69 -18.97 -13.06 -10.05
N PRO A 70 -18.18 -12.26 -9.31
CA PRO A 70 -17.63 -11.02 -9.84
C PRO A 70 -16.57 -11.30 -10.90
N THR A 71 -16.45 -10.39 -11.86
CA THR A 71 -15.34 -10.43 -12.82
C THR A 71 -14.03 -10.02 -12.16
N LEU A 72 -12.89 -10.56 -12.63
CA LEU A 72 -11.57 -10.24 -12.10
C LEU A 72 -11.27 -8.73 -12.15
N VAL A 73 -11.73 -8.05 -13.20
CA VAL A 73 -11.60 -6.60 -13.35
C VAL A 73 -12.34 -5.86 -12.23
N GLN A 74 -13.56 -6.27 -11.89
CA GLN A 74 -14.31 -5.66 -10.79
C GLN A 74 -13.61 -5.88 -9.44
N CYS A 75 -13.02 -7.06 -9.20
CA CYS A 75 -12.25 -7.32 -7.98
C CYS A 75 -10.98 -6.45 -7.87
N ILE A 76 -10.25 -6.25 -8.97
CA ILE A 76 -9.09 -5.35 -9.00
C ILE A 76 -9.53 -3.90 -8.74
N VAL A 77 -10.63 -3.46 -9.36
CA VAL A 77 -11.19 -2.13 -9.15
C VAL A 77 -11.65 -1.96 -7.68
N PHE A 78 -12.26 -2.98 -7.08
CA PHE A 78 -12.62 -2.95 -5.66
C PHE A 78 -11.40 -2.87 -4.74
N ALA A 79 -10.36 -3.69 -5.00
CA ALA A 79 -9.09 -3.65 -4.26
C ALA A 79 -8.42 -2.27 -4.36
N ALA A 80 -8.51 -1.63 -5.53
CA ALA A 80 -8.04 -0.29 -5.76
C ALA A 80 -8.79 0.78 -4.95
N TYR A 81 -10.12 0.71 -4.92
CA TYR A 81 -10.94 1.64 -4.15
C TYR A 81 -10.65 1.51 -2.64
N THR A 82 -10.53 0.29 -2.13
CA THR A 82 -10.18 0.05 -0.72
C THR A 82 -8.75 0.47 -0.39
N ALA A 83 -7.81 0.42 -1.34
CA ALA A 83 -6.44 0.90 -1.18
C ALA A 83 -6.26 2.42 -1.34
N THR A 84 -7.27 3.15 -1.81
CA THR A 84 -7.19 4.62 -1.99
C THR A 84 -6.81 5.39 -0.71
N PRO A 85 -7.36 5.10 0.48
CA PRO A 85 -6.97 5.77 1.72
C PRO A 85 -5.50 5.57 2.07
N LEU A 86 -4.94 4.38 1.80
CA LEU A 86 -3.52 4.08 1.96
C LEU A 86 -2.66 4.92 1.00
N PHE A 87 -3.06 5.03 -0.27
CA PHE A 87 -2.33 5.86 -1.23
C PHE A 87 -2.37 7.35 -0.89
N VAL A 88 -3.53 7.87 -0.47
CA VAL A 88 -3.69 9.25 -0.01
C VAL A 88 -2.90 9.47 1.28
N GLY A 89 -2.93 8.52 2.21
CA GLY A 89 -2.12 8.55 3.43
C GLY A 89 -0.62 8.61 3.14
N GLY A 90 -0.16 8.07 2.02
CA GLY A 90 1.22 8.20 1.56
C GLY A 90 1.67 9.63 1.23
N LEU A 91 0.77 10.60 1.09
CA LEU A 91 1.13 12.03 1.06
C LEU A 91 1.84 12.48 2.34
N ALA A 92 1.58 11.82 3.47
CA ALA A 92 2.32 12.05 4.71
C ALA A 92 3.83 11.85 4.55
N ALA A 93 4.27 11.03 3.59
CA ALA A 93 5.69 10.82 3.30
C ALA A 93 6.39 12.08 2.76
N LEU A 94 5.63 13.08 2.29
CA LEU A 94 6.18 14.37 1.87
C LEU A 94 6.87 15.11 3.02
N TYR A 95 6.36 14.92 4.26
CA TYR A 95 6.95 15.48 5.47
C TYR A 95 7.40 14.34 6.38
N PRO A 96 8.69 13.95 6.36
CA PRO A 96 9.24 12.80 7.08
C PRO A 96 9.29 13.05 8.60
N HIS A 97 8.11 13.15 9.22
CA HIS A 97 7.91 13.28 10.65
C HIS A 97 7.24 12.02 11.19
N ILE A 98 7.94 11.29 12.05
CA ILE A 98 7.51 9.97 12.56
C ILE A 98 6.08 9.99 13.10
N TRP A 99 5.73 11.01 13.88
CA TRP A 99 4.37 11.15 14.44
C TRP A 99 3.29 11.37 13.38
N LEU A 100 3.59 12.13 12.32
CA LEU A 100 2.62 12.40 11.25
C LEU A 100 2.38 11.12 10.46
N GLY A 101 3.47 10.42 10.09
CA GLY A 101 3.39 9.13 9.42
C GLY A 101 2.64 8.07 10.24
N MET A 102 2.88 7.99 11.56
CA MET A 102 2.13 7.07 12.43
C MET A 102 0.64 7.40 12.47
N VAL A 103 0.26 8.65 12.74
CA VAL A 103 -1.15 9.04 12.86
C VAL A 103 -1.89 8.85 11.53
N VAL A 104 -1.32 9.34 10.42
CA VAL A 104 -1.94 9.24 9.10
C VAL A 104 -1.95 7.79 8.61
N GLY A 105 -0.87 7.03 8.82
CA GLY A 105 -0.78 5.63 8.46
C GLY A 105 -1.80 4.78 9.20
N THR A 106 -1.93 4.95 10.52
CA THR A 106 -2.95 4.26 11.32
C THR A 106 -4.35 4.65 10.88
N ALA A 107 -4.63 5.95 10.68
CA ALA A 107 -5.93 6.40 10.20
C ALA A 107 -6.29 5.82 8.82
N ALA A 108 -5.32 5.78 7.90
CA ALA A 108 -5.50 5.20 6.57
C ALA A 108 -5.80 3.70 6.63
N ILE A 109 -5.06 2.94 7.45
CA ILE A 109 -5.29 1.49 7.65
C ILE A 109 -6.68 1.27 8.25
N CYS A 110 -7.04 1.98 9.32
CA CYS A 110 -8.36 1.88 9.94
C CYS A 110 -9.49 2.15 8.95
N TYR A 111 -9.33 3.18 8.10
CA TYR A 111 -10.33 3.53 7.10
C TYR A 111 -10.39 2.52 5.94
N THR A 112 -9.25 2.00 5.47
CA THR A 112 -9.21 0.91 4.48
C THR A 112 -9.88 -0.35 5.02
N THR A 113 -9.59 -0.74 6.26
CA THR A 113 -10.26 -1.86 6.92
C THR A 113 -11.77 -1.62 6.99
N TYR A 114 -12.21 -0.45 7.43
CA TYR A 114 -13.62 -0.09 7.46
C TYR A 114 -14.30 -0.21 6.09
N LEU A 115 -13.68 0.36 5.03
CA LEU A 115 -14.19 0.26 3.66
C LEU A 115 -14.26 -1.19 3.17
N LEU A 116 -13.32 -2.03 3.58
CA LEU A 116 -13.32 -3.44 3.18
C LEU A 116 -14.47 -4.20 3.84
N TYR A 117 -14.69 -4.02 5.15
CA TYR A 117 -15.78 -4.71 5.87
C TYR A 117 -17.17 -4.25 5.45
N VAL A 118 -17.33 -2.97 5.11
CA VAL A 118 -18.62 -2.44 4.65
C VAL A 118 -18.81 -2.70 3.15
N GLY A 119 -17.76 -2.47 2.35
CA GLY A 119 -17.84 -2.52 0.89
C GLY A 119 -17.86 -3.93 0.32
N LEU A 120 -17.13 -4.87 0.90
CA LEU A 120 -17.03 -6.23 0.37
C LEU A 120 -18.37 -6.99 0.39
N PRO A 121 -19.11 -7.08 1.52
CA PRO A 121 -20.40 -7.78 1.53
C PRO A 121 -21.42 -7.14 0.59
N THR A 122 -21.44 -5.81 0.50
CA THR A 122 -22.32 -5.08 -0.43
C THR A 122 -21.93 -5.32 -1.89
N PHE A 123 -20.64 -5.35 -2.20
CA PHE A 123 -20.13 -5.61 -3.55
C PHE A 123 -20.39 -7.06 -4.00
N MET A 124 -20.20 -8.02 -3.10
CA MET A 124 -20.39 -9.45 -3.39
C MET A 124 -21.85 -9.91 -3.25
N ASN A 125 -22.72 -9.08 -2.69
CA ASN A 125 -24.14 -9.38 -2.42
C ASN A 125 -24.34 -10.65 -1.58
N ILE A 126 -23.52 -10.80 -0.53
CA ILE A 126 -23.53 -11.93 0.40
C ILE A 126 -24.10 -11.52 1.76
N PRO A 127 -24.72 -12.45 2.52
CA PRO A 127 -25.22 -12.15 3.86
C PRO A 127 -24.10 -11.67 4.79
N SER A 128 -24.45 -10.81 5.74
CA SER A 128 -23.50 -10.12 6.63
C SER A 128 -22.62 -11.08 7.45
N ASP A 129 -23.14 -12.25 7.81
CA ASP A 129 -22.40 -13.26 8.59
C ASP A 129 -21.25 -13.87 7.79
N GLU A 130 -21.47 -14.17 6.50
CA GLU A 130 -20.44 -14.68 5.59
C GLU A 130 -19.48 -13.56 5.15
N GLY A 131 -20.03 -12.36 4.95
CA GLY A 131 -19.27 -11.17 4.59
C GLY A 131 -18.23 -10.75 5.62
N PHE A 132 -18.50 -10.94 6.91
CA PHE A 132 -17.54 -10.70 7.98
C PHE A 132 -16.32 -11.64 7.87
N LEU A 133 -16.58 -12.94 7.77
CA LEU A 133 -15.53 -13.96 7.61
C LEU A 133 -14.70 -13.71 6.34
N PHE A 134 -15.36 -13.43 5.22
CA PHE A 134 -14.67 -13.17 3.96
C PHE A 134 -13.79 -11.90 4.05
N SER A 135 -14.31 -10.82 4.64
CA SER A 135 -13.56 -9.57 4.86
C SER A 135 -12.34 -9.78 5.76
N SER A 136 -12.47 -10.53 6.85
CA SER A 136 -11.35 -10.89 7.72
C SER A 136 -10.28 -11.70 6.99
N SER A 137 -10.67 -12.66 6.16
CA SER A 137 -9.72 -13.44 5.37
C SER A 137 -8.97 -12.58 4.35
N ILE A 138 -9.65 -11.69 3.64
CA ILE A 138 -8.98 -10.77 2.69
C ILE A 138 -8.05 -9.82 3.43
N LEU A 139 -8.42 -9.31 4.61
CA LEU A 139 -7.49 -8.54 5.43
C LEU A 139 -6.25 -9.33 5.82
N ALA A 140 -6.40 -10.58 6.24
CA ALA A 140 -5.27 -11.43 6.59
C ALA A 140 -4.34 -11.64 5.39
N VAL A 141 -4.90 -11.90 4.20
CA VAL A 141 -4.12 -11.98 2.95
C VAL A 141 -3.42 -10.66 2.65
N GLY A 142 -4.12 -9.53 2.81
CA GLY A 142 -3.54 -8.20 2.62
C GLY A 142 -2.36 -7.93 3.54
N LEU A 143 -2.45 -8.35 4.81
CA LEU A 143 -1.35 -8.25 5.76
C LEU A 143 -0.16 -9.11 5.34
N VAL A 144 -0.39 -10.36 4.89
CA VAL A 144 0.67 -11.25 4.40
C VAL A 144 1.35 -10.66 3.17
N VAL A 145 0.58 -10.13 2.20
CA VAL A 145 1.11 -9.47 1.01
C VAL A 145 1.94 -8.24 1.40
N LEU A 146 1.45 -7.42 2.33
CA LEU A 146 2.19 -6.27 2.84
C LEU A 146 3.54 -6.68 3.44
N VAL A 147 3.55 -7.68 4.33
CA VAL A 147 4.77 -8.20 4.95
C VAL A 147 5.72 -8.79 3.91
N ALA A 148 5.20 -9.51 2.91
CA ALA A 148 6.00 -10.04 1.82
C ALA A 148 6.68 -8.92 1.00
N ILE A 149 5.97 -7.84 0.69
CA ILE A 149 6.53 -6.67 -0.01
C ILE A 149 7.64 -6.02 0.83
N ILE A 150 7.43 -5.87 2.14
CA ILE A 150 8.46 -5.32 3.05
C ILE A 150 9.70 -6.23 3.06
N ALA A 151 9.52 -7.54 3.20
CA ALA A 151 10.63 -8.50 3.21
C ALA A 151 11.40 -8.50 1.88
N LEU A 152 10.70 -8.49 0.73
CA LEU A 152 11.31 -8.40 -0.59
C LEU A 152 12.09 -7.10 -0.77
N SER A 153 11.57 -5.99 -0.23
CA SER A 153 12.26 -4.70 -0.25
C SER A 153 13.58 -4.76 0.53
N VAL A 154 13.56 -5.35 1.73
CA VAL A 154 14.77 -5.53 2.56
C VAL A 154 15.80 -6.44 1.88
N ILE A 155 15.36 -7.53 1.25
CA ILE A 155 16.24 -8.44 0.51
C ILE A 155 16.89 -7.70 -0.66
N MET A 156 16.12 -6.91 -1.43
CA MET A 156 16.66 -6.12 -2.53
C MET A 156 17.67 -5.07 -2.07
N TRP A 157 17.47 -4.46 -0.90
CA TRP A 157 18.47 -3.58 -0.30
C TRP A 157 19.77 -4.34 0.01
N GLY A 158 19.65 -5.56 0.54
CA GLY A 158 20.80 -6.45 0.79
C GLY A 158 21.52 -6.91 -0.48
N MET A 159 20.84 -6.93 -1.63
CA MET A 159 21.42 -7.27 -2.94
C MET A 159 22.11 -6.09 -3.65
N GLY A 160 22.16 -4.91 -3.01
CA GLY A 160 22.85 -3.73 -3.55
C GLY A 160 21.93 -2.66 -4.14
N VAL A 161 20.61 -2.84 -4.10
CA VAL A 161 19.60 -1.81 -4.47
C VAL A 161 19.15 -1.06 -3.21
N GLY A 162 20.10 -0.70 -2.36
CA GLY A 162 19.84 -0.01 -1.09
C GLY A 162 19.80 1.52 -1.25
N PRO A 163 19.24 2.25 -0.26
CA PRO A 163 19.30 3.71 -0.24
C PRO A 163 20.75 4.19 -0.15
N ILE A 164 21.19 4.95 -1.15
CA ILE A 164 22.51 5.61 -1.16
C ILE A 164 22.34 7.02 -0.64
N TYR A 165 22.88 7.28 0.53
CA TYR A 165 22.79 8.57 1.20
C TYR A 165 23.79 9.57 0.64
N VAL A 166 23.37 10.83 0.54
CA VAL A 166 24.28 11.95 0.31
C VAL A 166 25.02 12.18 1.62
N ARG A 167 26.35 12.06 1.59
CA ARG A 167 27.22 12.33 2.74
C ARG A 167 27.44 13.83 2.92
#